data_AF-A0AAU4N100-F1
#
_entry.id   AF-A0AAU4N100-F1
#
_cell.length_a   1.000
_cell.length_b   1.000
_cell.length_c   1.000
_cell.angle_alpha   90.00
_cell.angle_beta   90.00
_cell.angle_gamma   90.00
#
_symmetry.space_group_name_H-M   'P 1'
#
loop_
_entity.id
_entity.type
_entity.pdbx_description
1 polymer ?
#
loop_
_entity_poly.entity_id
_entity_poly.type
_entity_poly.pdbx_seq_one_letter_code
_entity_poly.pdbx_strand_id
1 'polypeptide(L)'
;MVDDDHITVDFATLQDLSGDLEDILKRLNEQLDLLYRRAEKVVLTWEGEAREVFIDKLDEWDRSAADLQAAQAWLHDVVVNGEINYAAAHRAVLRGWGAA
;
A
#
# COMPACT_ATOMS: atom_id res chain seq x y z
N MET A 1 10.87 -7.23 -30.05
CA MET A 1 10.59 -5.81 -29.71
C MET A 1 9.23 -5.59 -29.06
N VAL A 2 8.36 -6.61 -28.95
CA VAL A 2 7.00 -6.45 -28.38
C VAL A 2 6.97 -6.77 -26.88
N ASP A 3 7.79 -7.72 -26.40
CA ASP A 3 7.77 -8.13 -24.99
C ASP A 3 8.33 -7.08 -24.01
N ASP A 4 9.38 -6.35 -24.39
CA ASP A 4 9.98 -5.31 -23.52
C ASP A 4 9.05 -4.11 -23.30
N ASP A 5 8.27 -3.76 -24.31
CA ASP A 5 7.33 -2.64 -24.23
C ASP A 5 6.15 -3.00 -23.31
N HIS A 6 5.64 -4.23 -23.41
CA HIS A 6 4.57 -4.74 -22.55
C HIS A 6 5.01 -4.82 -21.08
N ILE A 7 6.20 -5.37 -20.81
CA ILE A 7 6.73 -5.48 -19.44
C ILE A 7 6.94 -4.09 -18.82
N THR A 8 7.44 -3.13 -19.60
CA THR A 8 7.63 -1.75 -19.12
C THR A 8 6.31 -1.08 -18.76
N VAL A 9 5.27 -1.26 -19.58
CA VAL A 9 3.91 -0.75 -19.32
C VAL A 9 3.29 -1.40 -18.07
N ASP A 10 3.50 -2.70 -17.87
CA ASP A 10 3.02 -3.42 -16.68
C ASP A 10 3.66 -2.86 -15.39
N PHE A 11 4.98 -2.60 -15.39
CA PHE A 11 5.65 -2.00 -14.22
C PHE A 11 5.18 -0.57 -13.94
N ALA A 12 5.02 0.26 -14.97
CA ALA A 12 4.47 1.61 -14.81
C ALA A 12 3.06 1.55 -14.20
N THR A 13 2.23 0.62 -14.67
CA THR A 13 0.88 0.41 -14.14
C THR A 13 0.90 -0.05 -12.67
N LEU A 14 1.82 -0.95 -12.30
CA LEU A 14 1.99 -1.38 -10.91
C LEU A 14 2.49 -0.26 -10.00
N GLN A 15 3.35 0.62 -10.51
CA GLN A 15 3.84 1.79 -9.77
C GLN A 15 2.72 2.80 -9.52
N ASP A 16 1.91 3.09 -10.54
CA ASP A 16 0.73 3.95 -10.42
C ASP A 16 -0.27 3.36 -9.41
N LEU A 17 -0.56 2.06 -9.51
CA LEU A 17 -1.44 1.36 -8.55
C LEU A 17 -0.90 1.44 -7.12
N SER A 18 0.43 1.34 -6.94
CA SER A 18 1.06 1.48 -5.63
C SER A 18 0.88 2.88 -5.05
N GLY A 19 0.98 3.92 -5.89
CA GLY A 19 0.73 5.31 -5.50
C GLY A 19 -0.73 5.55 -5.12
N ASP A 20 -1.66 5.05 -5.95
CA ASP A 20 -3.10 5.13 -5.67
C ASP A 20 -3.45 4.44 -4.34
N LEU A 21 -2.85 3.28 -4.05
CA LEU A 21 -3.09 2.55 -2.82
C LEU A 21 -2.55 3.30 -1.60
N GLU A 22 -1.37 3.94 -1.70
CA GLU A 22 -0.83 4.80 -0.65
C GLU A 22 -1.76 6.00 -0.35
N ASP A 23 -2.30 6.63 -1.39
CA ASP A 23 -3.22 7.76 -1.25
C ASP A 23 -4.56 7.34 -0.62
N ILE A 24 -5.09 6.17 -1.01
CA ILE A 24 -6.28 5.59 -0.38
C ILE A 24 -6.02 5.33 1.11
N LEU A 25 -4.85 4.78 1.47
CA LEU A 25 -4.49 4.51 2.86
C LEU A 25 -4.36 5.79 3.68
N LYS A 26 -3.74 6.84 3.13
CA LYS A 26 -3.68 8.15 3.79
C LYS A 26 -5.08 8.70 4.08
N ARG A 27 -5.96 8.68 3.08
CA ARG A 27 -7.36 9.16 3.24
C ARG A 27 -8.14 8.34 4.26
N LEU A 28 -7.96 7.02 4.26
CA LEU A 28 -8.61 6.12 5.22
C LEU A 28 -8.19 6.45 6.67
N ASN A 29 -6.88 6.63 6.89
CA ASN A 29 -6.35 7.01 8.19
C ASN A 29 -6.87 8.37 8.65
N GLU A 30 -6.89 9.38 7.77
CA GLU A 30 -7.44 10.71 8.08
C GLU A 30 -8.92 10.66 8.48
N GLN A 31 -9.72 9.89 7.74
CA GLN A 31 -11.14 9.71 8.05
C GLN A 31 -11.36 9.04 9.40
N LEU A 32 -10.51 8.08 9.76
CA LEU A 32 -10.63 7.43 11.06
C LEU A 32 -10.16 8.31 12.20
N ASP A 33 -9.10 9.10 12.01
CA ASP A 33 -8.63 10.08 12.99
C ASP A 33 -9.74 11.10 13.31
N LEU A 34 -10.46 11.54 12.26
CA LEU A 34 -11.62 12.41 12.40
C LEU A 34 -12.78 11.71 13.13
N LEU A 35 -13.05 10.45 12.80
CA LEU A 35 -14.07 9.64 13.46
C LEU A 35 -13.74 9.49 14.95
N TYR A 36 -12.51 9.14 15.28
CA TYR A 36 -12.02 8.99 16.65
C TYR A 36 -12.18 10.29 17.44
N ARG A 37 -11.69 11.43 16.93
CA ARG A 37 -11.82 12.74 17.62
C ARG A 37 -13.28 13.15 17.85
N ARG A 38 -14.17 12.77 16.94
CA ARG A 38 -15.61 13.04 17.08
C ARG A 38 -16.26 12.08 18.09
N ALA A 39 -15.90 10.80 18.02
CA ALA A 39 -16.43 9.75 18.87
C ALA A 39 -15.92 9.87 20.30
N GLU A 40 -14.66 10.23 20.54
CA GLU A 40 -14.05 10.41 21.86
C GLU A 40 -14.89 11.31 22.77
N LYS A 41 -15.38 12.44 22.24
CA LYS A 41 -16.24 13.38 22.99
C LYS A 41 -17.57 12.76 23.43
N VAL A 42 -18.06 11.78 22.68
CA VAL A 42 -19.35 11.10 22.90
C VAL A 42 -19.15 9.83 23.72
N VAL A 43 -18.05 9.11 23.51
CA VAL A 43 -17.66 7.91 24.27
C VAL A 43 -17.43 8.22 25.74
N LEU A 44 -16.96 9.42 26.09
CA LEU A 44 -16.90 9.90 27.47
C LEU A 44 -18.29 9.98 28.16
N THR A 45 -19.37 9.99 27.39
CA THR A 45 -20.76 9.98 27.90
C THR A 45 -21.39 8.59 27.89
N TRP A 46 -20.70 7.59 27.33
CA TRP A 46 -21.20 6.21 27.23
C TRP A 46 -20.72 5.38 28.40
N GLU A 47 -21.65 4.72 29.09
CA GLU A 47 -21.36 3.81 30.20
C GLU A 47 -21.27 2.35 29.72
N GLY A 48 -20.32 1.60 30.30
CA GLY A 48 -20.25 0.13 30.23
C GLY A 48 -20.07 -0.46 28.83
N GLU A 49 -21.10 -1.14 28.34
CA GLU A 49 -21.07 -1.98 27.14
C GLU A 49 -20.81 -1.19 25.85
N ALA A 50 -21.37 0.01 25.72
CA ALA A 50 -21.18 0.82 24.52
C ALA A 50 -19.75 1.32 24.36
N ARG A 51 -19.03 1.52 25.48
CA ARG A 51 -17.61 1.88 25.47
C ARG A 51 -16.74 0.69 25.10
N GLU A 52 -17.04 -0.50 25.63
CA GLU A 52 -16.31 -1.73 25.31
C GLU A 52 -16.43 -2.08 23.81
N VAL A 53 -17.65 -2.06 23.26
CA VAL A 53 -17.88 -2.33 21.83
C VAL A 53 -17.16 -1.32 20.94
N PHE A 54 -17.09 -0.05 21.36
CA PHE A 54 -16.33 0.97 20.61
C PHE A 54 -14.83 0.66 20.58
N ILE A 55 -14.25 0.26 21.71
CA ILE A 55 -12.83 -0.14 21.80
C ILE A 55 -12.57 -1.37 20.92
N ASP A 56 -13.43 -2.38 20.98
CA ASP A 56 -13.29 -3.59 20.14
C ASP A 56 -13.29 -3.25 18.64
N LYS A 57 -14.14 -2.31 18.23
CA LYS A 57 -14.19 -1.84 16.84
C LYS A 57 -13.00 -0.98 16.45
N LEU A 58 -12.42 -0.25 17.40
CA LEU A 58 -11.18 0.49 17.17
C LEU A 58 -10.01 -0.49 16.96
N ASP A 59 -9.91 -1.54 17.77
CA ASP A 59 -8.87 -2.57 17.66
C ASP A 59 -9.01 -3.41 16.37
N GLU A 60 -10.24 -3.68 15.93
CA GLU A 60 -10.49 -4.35 14.64
C GLU A 60 -10.04 -3.49 13.46
N TRP A 61 -10.28 -2.18 13.55
CA TRP A 61 -9.84 -1.25 12.52
C TRP A 61 -8.31 -1.13 12.49
N ASP A 62 -7.65 -0.99 13.65
CA ASP A 62 -6.20 -0.82 13.73
C ASP A 62 -5.46 -2.02 13.10
N ARG A 63 -5.96 -3.24 13.37
CA ARG A 63 -5.48 -4.46 12.70
C ARG A 63 -5.67 -4.42 11.19
N SER A 64 -6.84 -4.00 10.72
CA SER A 64 -7.13 -3.91 9.27
C SER A 64 -6.25 -2.86 8.59
N ALA A 65 -5.97 -1.75 9.24
CA ALA A 65 -5.07 -0.71 8.74
C ALA A 65 -3.62 -1.22 8.65
N ALA A 66 -3.16 -1.95 9.67
CA ALA A 66 -1.84 -2.58 9.68
C ALA A 66 -1.69 -3.61 8.54
N ASP A 67 -2.71 -4.44 8.30
CA ASP A 67 -2.70 -5.43 7.22
C ASP A 67 -2.61 -4.74 5.84
N LEU A 68 -3.33 -3.64 5.64
CA LEU A 68 -3.28 -2.88 4.40
C LEU A 68 -1.91 -2.20 4.19
N GLN A 69 -1.29 -1.67 5.24
CA GLN A 69 0.06 -1.13 5.19
C GLN A 69 1.09 -2.22 4.86
N ALA A 70 0.95 -3.42 5.42
CA ALA A 70 1.80 -4.56 5.09
C ALA A 70 1.66 -4.97 3.61
N ALA A 71 0.43 -4.99 3.10
CA ALA A 71 0.17 -5.26 1.68
C ALA A 71 0.78 -4.19 0.75
N GLN A 72 0.69 -2.91 1.13
CA GLN A 72 1.34 -1.82 0.39
C GLN A 72 2.86 -1.99 0.38
N ALA A 73 3.47 -2.25 1.54
CA ALA A 73 4.91 -2.44 1.65
C ALA A 73 5.40 -3.61 0.79
N TRP A 74 4.66 -4.72 0.80
CA TRP A 74 4.93 -5.87 -0.07
C TRP A 74 4.83 -5.51 -1.55
N LEU A 75 3.76 -4.81 -1.96
CA LEU A 75 3.57 -4.44 -3.37
C LEU A 75 4.65 -3.47 -3.86
N HIS A 76 5.00 -2.46 -3.05
CA HIS A 76 6.09 -1.54 -3.33
C HIS A 76 7.43 -2.27 -3.48
N ASP A 77 7.73 -3.24 -2.59
CA ASP A 77 8.94 -4.05 -2.68
C ASP A 77 9.01 -4.86 -3.98
N VAL A 78 7.90 -5.49 -4.38
CA VAL A 78 7.80 -6.24 -5.63
C VAL A 78 8.02 -5.34 -6.85
N VAL A 79 7.45 -4.13 -6.87
CA VAL A 79 7.61 -3.19 -7.98
C VAL A 79 9.06 -2.70 -8.09
N VAL A 80 9.65 -2.22 -6.98
CA VAL A 80 11.01 -1.68 -6.98
C VAL A 80 12.04 -2.76 -7.27
N ASN A 81 11.96 -3.91 -6.60
CA ASN A 81 12.92 -5.00 -6.82
C ASN A 81 12.71 -5.68 -8.18
N GLY A 82 11.46 -5.75 -8.66
CA GLY A 82 11.13 -6.26 -9.99
C GLY A 82 11.74 -5.42 -11.10
N GLU A 83 11.59 -4.09 -11.03
CA GLU A 83 12.16 -3.16 -12.00
C GLU A 83 13.69 -3.22 -12.01
N ILE A 84 14.33 -3.22 -10.82
CA ILE A 84 15.79 -3.28 -10.69
C ILE A 84 16.34 -4.58 -11.30
N ASN A 85 15.72 -5.72 -10.99
CA ASN A 85 16.17 -7.01 -11.49
C ASN A 85 15.98 -7.13 -13.01
N TYR A 86 14.84 -6.68 -13.54
CA TYR A 86 14.58 -6.68 -14.98
C TYR A 86 15.52 -5.72 -15.72
N ALA A 87 15.72 -4.49 -15.24
CA ALA A 87 16.65 -3.54 -15.82
C ALA A 87 18.11 -4.05 -15.78
N ALA A 88 18.51 -4.72 -14.70
CA ALA A 88 19.83 -5.34 -14.59
C ALA A 88 20.00 -6.49 -15.58
N ALA A 89 19.00 -7.36 -15.72
CA ALA A 89 18.99 -8.47 -16.69
C ALA A 89 18.99 -7.94 -18.13
N HIS A 90 18.15 -6.95 -18.44
CA HIS A 90 18.08 -6.31 -19.76
C HIS A 90 19.41 -5.63 -20.13
N ARG A 91 20.03 -4.88 -19.20
CA ARG A 91 21.39 -4.33 -19.41
C ARG A 91 22.45 -5.42 -19.57
N ALA A 92 22.32 -6.55 -18.88
CA ALA A 92 23.23 -7.68 -19.04
C ALA A 92 23.09 -8.33 -20.43
N VAL A 93 21.87 -8.47 -20.94
CA VAL A 93 21.59 -8.95 -22.31
C VAL A 93 22.14 -7.98 -23.35
N LEU A 94 21.87 -6.67 -23.24
CA LEU A 94 22.44 -5.68 -24.17
C LEU A 94 23.98 -5.67 -24.17
N ARG A 95 24.61 -5.83 -22.99
CA ARG A 95 26.08 -5.96 -22.90
C ARG A 95 26.60 -7.28 -23.47
N GLY A 96 25.87 -8.38 -23.31
CA GLY A 96 26.23 -9.69 -23.85
C GLY A 96 26.17 -9.77 -25.38
N TRP A 97 25.37 -8.92 -26.01
CA TRP A 97 25.19 -8.89 -27.47
C TRP A 97 25.91 -7.71 -28.14
N GLY A 98 26.42 -6.74 -27.35
CA GLY A 98 27.27 -5.62 -27.80
C GLY A 98 28.77 -5.84 -27.60
N ALA A 99 29.18 -7.00 -27.11
CA ALA A 99 30.59 -7.42 -27.03
C ALA A 99 30.92 -8.34 -28.21
N ALA A 100 31.16 -7.73 -29.37
CA ALA A 100 31.95 -8.27 -30.48
C ALA A 100 32.78 -7.14 -31.07
#